data_AF-A0A101WZ33-F1
#
_entry.id   AF-A0A101WZ33-F1
#
_cell.length_a   1.000
_cell.length_b   1.000
_cell.length_c   1.000
_cell.angle_alpha   90.00
_cell.angle_beta   90.00
_cell.angle_gamma   90.00
#
_symmetry.space_group_name_H-M   'P 1'
#
loop_
_entity.id
_entity.type
_entity.pdbx_description
1 polymer ?
#
loop_
_entity_poly.entity_id
_entity_poly.type
_entity_poly.pdbx_seq_one_letter_code
_entity_poly.pdbx_strand_id
1 'polypeptide(L)'
;MSTEARLALLLLEELELKGGKAKLKYLKVYRLISYWLGDEYARRIMGRLASSGYISVKDGVVELLRRFKTDKNLSRTYREARELVINTYLTMQRPPSR
;
A
#
# COMPACT_ATOMS: atom_id res chain seq x y z
N MET A 1 1.80 -2.96 -15.28
CA MET A 1 1.76 -2.15 -14.05
C MET A 1 2.79 -2.71 -13.07
N SER A 2 3.65 -1.88 -12.48
CA SER A 2 4.66 -2.34 -11.52
C SER A 2 4.02 -2.83 -10.21
N THR A 3 4.73 -3.70 -9.47
CA THR A 3 4.31 -4.14 -8.13
C THR A 3 4.06 -2.96 -7.19
N GLU A 4 4.98 -1.99 -7.18
CA GLU A 4 4.86 -0.79 -6.35
C GLU A 4 3.57 -0.01 -6.66
N ALA A 5 3.22 0.14 -7.94
CA ALA A 5 2.00 0.83 -8.34
C ALA A 5 0.72 0.07 -7.92
N ARG A 6 0.75 -1.26 -7.99
CA ARG A 6 -0.37 -2.10 -7.50
C ARG A 6 -0.53 -2.01 -5.99
N LEU A 7 0.58 -2.06 -5.24
CA LEU A 7 0.56 -1.89 -3.78
C LEU A 7 0.09 -0.49 -3.37
N ALA A 8 0.52 0.54 -4.11
CA ALA A 8 0.05 1.91 -3.93
C ALA A 8 -1.47 2.03 -4.17
N LEU A 9 -2.00 1.41 -5.22
CA LEU A 9 -3.44 1.40 -5.48
C LEU A 9 -4.21 0.71 -4.34
N LEU A 10 -3.73 -0.44 -3.85
CA LEU A 10 -4.37 -1.16 -2.75
C LEU A 10 -4.35 -0.36 -1.44
N LEU A 11 -3.31 0.44 -1.19
CA LEU A 11 -3.27 1.39 -0.07
C LEU A 11 -4.34 2.47 -0.20
N LEU A 12 -4.47 3.06 -1.39
CA LEU A 12 -5.47 4.07 -1.68
C LEU A 12 -6.89 3.49 -1.55
N GLU A 13 -7.12 2.27 -2.05
CA GLU A 13 -8.41 1.57 -1.96
C GLU A 13 -8.77 1.27 -0.51
N GLU A 14 -7.82 0.76 0.30
CA GLU A 14 -8.02 0.56 1.73
C GLU A 14 -8.38 1.88 2.43
N LEU A 15 -7.65 2.95 2.13
CA LEU A 15 -7.87 4.25 2.75
C LEU A 15 -9.22 4.83 2.36
N GLU A 16 -9.62 4.71 1.09
CA GLU A 16 -10.93 5.12 0.58
C GLU A 16 -12.05 4.40 1.33
N LEU A 17 -11.96 3.07 1.45
CA LEU A 17 -12.91 2.21 2.16
C LEU A 17 -12.97 2.47 3.67
N LYS A 18 -11.94 3.10 4.24
CA LYS A 18 -11.89 3.55 5.65
C LYS A 18 -12.38 4.99 5.83
N GLY A 19 -12.97 5.60 4.81
CA GLY A 19 -13.48 6.97 4.87
C GLY A 19 -12.43 8.04 4.53
N GLY A 20 -11.32 7.64 3.92
CA GLY A 20 -10.32 8.54 3.35
C GLY A 20 -9.29 9.04 4.34
N LYS A 21 -9.39 8.67 5.62
CA LYS A 21 -8.46 9.08 6.66
C LYS A 21 -8.26 7.96 7.69
N ALA A 22 -7.01 7.63 7.99
CA ALA A 22 -6.68 6.60 8.97
C ALA A 22 -5.27 6.79 9.55
N LYS A 23 -5.02 6.27 10.76
CA LYS A 23 -3.64 6.14 11.24
C LYS A 23 -2.92 5.08 10.42
N LEU A 24 -1.67 5.35 10.04
CA LEU A 24 -0.82 4.46 9.23
C LEU A 24 -0.72 3.06 9.86
N LYS A 25 -0.59 2.99 11.18
CA LYS A 25 -0.56 1.72 11.95
C LYS A 25 -1.84 0.88 11.85
N TYR A 26 -2.94 1.46 11.39
CA TYR A 26 -4.23 0.77 11.19
C TYR A 26 -4.52 0.42 9.72
N LEU A 27 -3.62 0.80 8.80
CA LEU A 27 -3.66 0.35 7.42
C LEU A 27 -2.99 -1.02 7.33
N LYS A 28 -3.80 -2.05 7.07
CA LYS A 28 -3.34 -3.44 6.97
C LYS A 28 -2.45 -3.62 5.74
N VAL A 29 -2.74 -2.96 4.62
CA VAL A 29 -1.89 -3.03 3.42
C VAL A 29 -0.51 -2.45 3.73
N TYR A 30 -0.45 -1.30 4.41
CA TYR A 30 0.82 -0.71 4.85
C TYR A 30 1.61 -1.68 5.74
N ARG A 31 0.95 -2.26 6.75
CA ARG A 31 1.59 -3.22 7.67
C ARG A 31 2.09 -4.47 6.95
N LEU A 32 1.36 -4.97 5.95
CA LEU A 32 1.80 -6.11 5.14
C LEU A 32 3.07 -5.77 4.33
N ILE A 33 3.11 -4.59 3.70
CA ILE A 33 4.28 -4.14 2.95
C ILE A 33 5.49 -3.99 3.87
N SER A 34 5.33 -3.27 4.99
CA SER A 34 6.39 -3.04 5.97
C SER A 34 6.93 -4.36 6.54
N TYR A 35 6.06 -5.30 6.90
CA TYR A 35 6.48 -6.59 7.47
C TYR A 35 7.22 -7.48 6.45
N TRP A 36 6.69 -7.63 5.23
CA TRP A 36 7.24 -8.59 4.25
C TRP A 36 8.34 -7.98 3.38
N LEU A 37 8.22 -6.72 2.99
CA LEU A 37 9.12 -6.06 2.03
C LEU A 37 10.05 -5.04 2.71
N GLY A 38 9.88 -4.78 4.01
CA GLY A 38 10.68 -3.87 4.80
C GLY A 38 10.12 -2.45 4.88
N ASP A 39 10.46 -1.76 5.97
CA ASP A 39 10.00 -0.40 6.25
C ASP A 39 10.43 0.62 5.19
N GLU A 40 11.63 0.49 4.65
CA GLU A 40 12.13 1.39 3.61
C GLU A 40 11.28 1.29 2.33
N TYR A 41 10.89 0.07 1.95
CA TYR A 41 10.03 -0.18 0.79
C TYR A 41 8.64 0.43 0.99
N ALA A 42 8.06 0.26 2.19
CA ALA A 42 6.78 0.89 2.54
C ALA A 42 6.88 2.42 2.51
N ARG A 43 7.92 3.00 3.11
CA ARG A 43 8.16 4.46 3.12
C ARG A 43 8.34 5.02 1.72
N ARG A 44 9.01 4.29 0.82
CA ARG A 44 9.19 4.70 -0.58
C ARG A 44 7.85 4.82 -1.32
N ILE A 45 6.96 3.84 -1.15
CA ILE A 45 5.60 3.89 -1.74
C ILE A 45 4.82 5.09 -1.18
N MET A 46 4.81 5.25 0.15
CA MET A 46 4.12 6.35 0.81
C MET A 46 4.68 7.72 0.38
N GLY A 47 6.01 7.84 0.25
CA GLY A 47 6.68 9.05 -0.20
C GLY A 47 6.28 9.43 -1.63
N ARG A 48 6.22 8.46 -2.55
CA ARG A 48 5.73 8.70 -3.92
C ARG A 48 4.26 9.10 -3.98
N LEU A 49 3.41 8.46 -3.18
CA LEU A 49 1.98 8.84 -3.08
C LEU A 49 1.81 10.28 -2.56
N ALA A 50 2.61 10.66 -1.56
CA ALA A 50 2.59 12.01 -1.01
C ALA A 50 3.14 13.06 -1.99
N SER A 51 4.29 12.79 -2.61
CA SER A 51 4.90 13.72 -3.59
C SER A 51 4.04 13.91 -4.84
N SER A 52 3.24 12.91 -5.20
CA SER A 52 2.32 12.97 -6.34
C SER A 52 0.96 13.58 -5.98
N GLY A 53 0.74 13.97 -4.72
CA GLY A 53 -0.49 14.63 -4.28
C GLY A 53 -1.72 13.73 -4.16
N TYR A 54 -1.54 12.41 -4.00
CA TYR A 54 -2.66 11.49 -3.73
C TYR A 54 -3.03 11.47 -2.25
N ILE A 55 -2.04 11.61 -1.37
CA ILE A 55 -2.22 11.57 0.09
C ILE A 55 -1.47 12.69 0.78
N SER A 56 -1.89 13.00 2.00
CA SER A 56 -1.07 13.69 2.98
C SER A 56 -0.77 12.78 4.16
N VAL A 57 0.39 12.96 4.78
CA VAL A 57 0.80 12.22 5.99
C VAL A 57 1.21 13.24 7.05
N LYS A 58 0.52 13.26 8.18
CA LYS A 58 0.80 14.14 9.33
C LYS A 58 0.62 13.37 10.63
N ASP A 59 1.64 13.40 11.51
CA ASP A 59 1.60 12.75 12.83
C ASP A 59 1.15 11.28 12.81
N GLY A 60 1.58 10.54 11.77
CA GLY A 60 1.20 9.14 11.56
C GLY A 60 -0.24 8.92 11.08
N VAL A 61 -0.98 9.99 10.79
CA VAL A 61 -2.29 9.96 10.11
C VAL A 61 -2.07 10.16 8.61
N VAL A 62 -2.74 9.33 7.81
CA VAL A 62 -2.77 9.41 6.35
C VAL A 62 -4.16 9.83 5.91
N GLU A 63 -4.25 10.74 4.96
CA GLU A 63 -5.50 11.26 4.40
C GLU A 63 -5.44 11.35 2.88
N LEU A 64 -6.50 10.94 2.19
CA LEU A 64 -6.66 11.11 0.74
C LEU A 64 -6.86 12.58 0.40
N LEU A 65 -6.07 13.09 -0.53
CA LEU A 65 -6.25 14.44 -1.08
C LEU A 65 -7.28 14.48 -2.20
N ARG A 66 -7.55 13.33 -2.84
CA ARG A 66 -8.59 13.16 -3.86
C ARG A 66 -9.32 11.85 -3.62
N ARG A 67 -10.64 11.93 -3.47
CA ARG A 67 -11.52 10.77 -3.31
C ARG A 67 -11.74 10.12 -4.66
N PHE A 68 -11.92 8.81 -4.67
CA PHE A 68 -12.25 8.04 -5.86
C PHE A 68 -13.19 6.90 -5.47
N LYS A 69 -13.95 6.36 -6.43
CA LYS A 69 -14.80 5.19 -6.15
C LYS A 69 -13.98 3.93 -6.31
N THR A 70 -14.16 2.99 -5.38
CA THR A 70 -13.66 1.62 -5.49
C THR A 70 -14.84 0.66 -5.43
N ASP A 71 -14.88 -0.28 -6.37
CA ASP A 71 -15.91 -1.32 -6.43
C ASP A 71 -15.57 -2.54 -5.55
N LYS A 72 -14.43 -2.48 -4.85
CA LYS A 72 -13.96 -3.56 -3.99
C LYS A 72 -14.42 -3.35 -2.55
N ASN A 73 -14.47 -4.43 -1.79
CA ASN A 73 -14.57 -4.38 -0.33
C ASN A 73 -13.19 -4.57 0.34
N LEU A 74 -13.12 -4.31 1.65
CA LEU A 74 -11.86 -4.43 2.41
C LEU A 74 -11.28 -5.84 2.38
N SER A 75 -12.12 -6.87 2.45
CA SER A 75 -11.68 -8.28 2.45
C SER A 75 -10.93 -8.62 1.16
N ARG A 76 -11.49 -8.23 0.02
CA ARG A 76 -10.87 -8.42 -1.30
C ARG A 76 -9.56 -7.65 -1.43
N THR A 77 -9.54 -6.39 -0.99
CA THR A 77 -8.33 -5.54 -0.97
C THR A 77 -7.20 -6.19 -0.17
N TYR A 78 -7.51 -6.75 1.00
CA TYR A 78 -6.52 -7.41 1.85
C TYR A 78 -6.00 -8.72 1.26
N ARG A 79 -6.86 -9.51 0.60
CA ARG A 79 -6.45 -10.74 -0.08
C ARG A 79 -5.48 -10.43 -1.21
N GLU A 80 -5.84 -9.50 -2.08
CA GLU A 80 -4.99 -9.06 -3.21
C GLU A 80 -3.65 -8.50 -2.72
N ALA A 81 -3.67 -7.68 -1.66
CA ALA A 81 -2.44 -7.17 -1.05
C ALA A 81 -1.54 -8.29 -0.53
N ARG A 82 -2.10 -9.26 0.21
CA ARG A 82 -1.34 -10.39 0.76
C ARG A 82 -0.70 -11.23 -0.35
N GLU A 83 -1.45 -11.58 -1.37
CA GLU A 83 -0.93 -12.33 -2.53
C GLU A 83 0.22 -11.58 -3.19
N LEU A 84 0.05 -10.27 -3.40
CA LEU A 84 1.06 -9.44 -4.05
C LEU A 84 2.33 -9.28 -3.23
N VAL A 85 2.25 -8.98 -1.91
CA VAL A 85 3.46 -8.85 -1.09
C VAL A 85 4.22 -10.16 -0.95
N ILE A 86 3.54 -11.30 -0.79
CA ILE A 86 4.19 -12.60 -0.68
C ILE A 86 4.91 -12.96 -1.98
N ASN A 87 4.25 -12.81 -3.13
CA ASN A 87 4.86 -13.10 -4.42
C ASN A 87 6.06 -12.19 -4.69
N THR A 88 5.97 -10.92 -4.30
CA THR A 88 7.08 -9.96 -4.43
C THR A 88 8.26 -10.36 -3.55
N TYR A 89 8.00 -10.68 -2.29
CA TYR A 89 9.02 -11.16 -1.35
C TYR A 89 9.76 -12.39 -1.89
N LEU A 90 9.00 -13.41 -2.34
CA LEU A 90 9.58 -14.62 -2.92
C LEU A 90 10.41 -14.34 -4.18
N THR A 91 10.00 -13.36 -4.99
CA THR A 91 10.76 -12.95 -6.18
C THR A 91 12.05 -12.24 -5.81
N MET A 92 12.04 -11.38 -4.78
CA MET A 92 13.24 -10.70 -4.27
C MET A 92 14.27 -11.67 -3.67
N GLN A 93 13.81 -12.82 -3.15
CA GLN A 93 14.66 -13.86 -2.57
C GLN A 93 15.26 -14.80 -3.62
N ARG A 94 14.77 -14.81 -4.86
CA ARG A 94 15.34 -15.67 -5.91
C ARG A 94 16.67 -15.09 -6.37
N PRO A 95 17.76 -15.87 -6.38
CA PRO A 95 19.00 -15.42 -7.01
C PRO A 95 18.74 -15.12 -8.49
N PRO A 96 19.39 -14.10 -9.07
CA PRO A 96 19.28 -13.86 -10.50
C PRO A 96 19.71 -15.14 -11.23
N SER A 97 18.82 -15.65 -12.08
CA SER A 97 19.13 -16.76 -12.97
C SER A 97 20.42 -16.42 -13.73
N ARG A 98 21.46 -17.22 -13.54
CA ARG A 98 22.73 -17.10 -14.29
C ARG A 98 22.49 -17.33 -15.77
#